data_AF-A0A2A2R5J9-F1
#
_entry.id   AF-A0A2A2R5J9-F1
#
_cell.length_a   1.000
_cell.length_b   1.000
_cell.length_c   1.000
_cell.angle_alpha   90.00
_cell.angle_beta   90.00
_cell.angle_gamma   90.00
#
_symmetry.space_group_name_H-M   'P 1'
#
loop_
_entity.id
_entity.type
_entity.pdbx_description
1 polymer ?
#
loop_
_entity_poly.entity_id
_entity_poly.type
_entity_poly.pdbx_seq_one_letter_code
_entity_poly.pdbx_strand_id
1 'polypeptide(L)'
;MASPLVLYRLIQQLISQDGPVSAQMAKLLVHYNQALPATQLAVLQALDYDSELSIVSGRLQTAVAASPPTKTPGGIYFGLFLPGRPDGSIVADFYLAATDEHDPADAECNWVASLDYFPPDGQACSQVLERIYQLLSGVSEGDRNAAEDVLCLGYTGFVVAHVLNAPDLRAWCSDGRAIPVAIGWDSGDVLRIGELTANGFRAHEPAKKPKRKARSSGLDHISKLGAVVHFVPPPYEPPSAPPQVELYPVSVNGWFGFINPRGELAIEPRFADVSDFSEDLAGVKHDGVWGFINPAGVKVIEPRYNMKCGRFHCGLAAVEDGFINKKGDLVIPWKHRYPELVQPFRCERIFLDNPCSDPEWVCLDERGATIFSGFSATPRGYNEGLLKLVLYDPGRTVFLDRMGRTAMSLPFYQRGRGFDLARNFSEGLAALHLGKHGCGYMDRTGRIMFRLKRGEVGPNCDFSENRAAFWFDGKFGFVDREGNEVVEPQFETVEPFSNGLACVGVGGKYGFINPAGTMQIPCRFDFNLSSGFQGALAHVVEEQREKLINQTGETIWHGPPWSP
;
A
#
# COMPACT_ATOMS: atom_id res chain seq x y z
N MET A 1 -9.34 27.65 19.82
CA MET A 1 -8.61 26.40 20.11
C MET A 1 -7.22 26.73 20.64
N ALA A 2 -6.68 25.96 21.58
CA ALA A 2 -5.28 26.11 21.99
C ALA A 2 -4.35 25.70 20.82
N SER A 3 -3.16 26.29 20.71
CA SER A 3 -2.21 25.87 19.65
C SER A 3 -1.80 24.40 19.84
N PRO A 4 -1.54 23.62 18.78
CA PRO A 4 -1.08 22.23 18.87
C PRO A 4 0.08 22.04 19.86
N LEU A 5 1.01 22.99 19.90
CA LEU A 5 2.12 23.00 20.86
C LEU A 5 1.68 22.95 22.34
N VAL A 6 0.65 23.69 22.70
CA VAL A 6 0.12 23.70 24.07
C VAL A 6 -0.50 22.35 24.39
N LEU A 7 -1.16 21.73 23.42
CA LEU A 7 -1.81 20.43 23.57
C LEU A 7 -0.79 19.28 23.65
N TYR A 8 0.28 19.29 22.85
CA TYR A 8 1.35 18.29 22.98
C TYR A 8 2.07 18.36 24.32
N ARG A 9 2.33 19.57 24.84
CA ARG A 9 2.88 19.74 26.19
C ARG A 9 1.93 19.23 27.25
N LEU A 10 0.64 19.47 27.08
CA LEU A 10 -0.39 18.93 27.97
C LEU A 10 -0.39 17.39 27.92
N ILE A 11 -0.30 16.77 26.74
CA ILE A 11 -0.19 15.32 26.60
C ILE A 11 1.04 14.79 27.35
N GLN A 12 2.23 15.34 27.10
CA GLN A 12 3.46 14.93 27.82
C GLN A 12 3.33 15.09 29.33
N GLN A 13 2.75 16.22 29.78
CA GLN A 13 2.50 16.45 31.20
C GLN A 13 1.53 15.42 31.78
N LEU A 14 0.44 15.12 31.08
CA LEU A 14 -0.57 14.16 31.55
C LEU A 14 -0.01 12.73 31.60
N ILE A 15 0.80 12.34 30.61
CA ILE A 15 1.53 11.06 30.62
C ILE A 15 2.42 10.93 31.87
N SER A 16 3.05 12.04 32.30
CA SER A 16 3.93 12.04 33.48
C SER A 16 3.21 11.99 34.83
N GLN A 17 1.89 12.29 34.87
CA GLN A 17 1.16 12.49 36.13
C GLN A 17 0.56 11.22 36.74
N ASP A 18 0.55 10.11 35.99
CA ASP A 18 -0.11 8.83 36.33
C ASP A 18 -1.60 8.97 36.71
N GLY A 19 -2.47 8.12 36.17
CA GLY A 19 -3.91 8.21 36.41
C GLY A 19 -4.78 7.71 35.26
N PRO A 20 -6.09 7.55 35.50
CA PRO A 20 -6.99 6.90 34.55
C PRO A 20 -7.05 7.66 33.23
N VAL A 21 -7.10 6.90 32.13
CA VAL A 21 -7.10 7.41 30.76
C VAL A 21 -8.32 8.31 30.55
N SER A 22 -9.47 7.95 31.14
CA SER A 22 -10.68 8.79 31.10
C SER A 22 -10.46 10.20 31.67
N ALA A 23 -9.74 10.33 32.79
CA ALA A 23 -9.47 11.62 33.41
C ALA A 23 -8.44 12.45 32.62
N GLN A 24 -7.44 11.80 32.02
CA GLN A 24 -6.48 12.44 31.13
C GLN A 24 -7.17 12.94 29.85
N MET A 25 -8.04 12.12 29.26
CA MET A 25 -8.84 12.49 28.10
C MET A 25 -9.83 13.62 28.40
N ALA A 26 -10.47 13.61 29.56
CA ALA A 26 -11.36 14.70 29.98
C ALA A 26 -10.62 16.05 30.01
N LYS A 27 -9.39 16.09 30.55
CA LYS A 27 -8.55 17.30 30.56
C LYS A 27 -8.17 17.75 29.14
N LEU A 28 -7.93 16.82 28.22
CA LEU A 28 -7.62 17.12 26.82
C LEU A 28 -8.85 17.66 26.06
N LEU A 29 -10.01 17.04 26.24
CA LEU A 29 -11.27 17.37 25.54
C LEU A 29 -11.80 18.77 25.88
N VAL A 30 -11.50 19.32 27.06
CA VAL A 30 -11.87 20.71 27.44
C VAL A 30 -11.35 21.73 26.41
N HIS A 31 -10.22 21.45 25.77
CA HIS A 31 -9.63 22.36 24.78
C HIS A 31 -10.32 22.31 23.41
N TYR A 32 -11.22 21.35 23.20
CA TYR A 32 -11.96 21.12 21.94
C TYR A 32 -13.43 21.56 22.00
N ASN A 33 -13.89 22.13 23.12
CA ASN A 33 -15.29 22.54 23.33
C ASN A 33 -15.80 23.63 22.35
N GLN A 34 -14.90 24.32 21.65
CA GLN A 34 -15.24 25.32 20.62
C GLN A 34 -15.01 24.82 19.18
N ALA A 35 -14.33 23.68 19.01
CA ALA A 35 -13.89 23.18 17.72
C ALA A 35 -14.71 21.98 17.23
N LEU A 36 -15.31 21.24 18.16
CA LEU A 36 -16.18 20.12 17.86
C LEU A 36 -17.64 20.51 18.11
N PRO A 37 -18.59 20.08 17.27
CA PRO A 37 -20.01 20.12 17.58
C PRO A 37 -20.29 19.54 18.97
N ALA A 38 -21.16 20.18 19.75
CA ALA A 38 -21.50 19.75 21.12
C ALA A 38 -21.97 18.29 21.18
N THR A 39 -22.65 17.82 20.13
CA THR A 39 -23.08 16.42 19.99
C THR A 39 -21.91 15.45 19.85
N GLN A 40 -20.86 15.81 19.10
CA GLN A 40 -19.65 14.98 18.95
C GLN A 40 -18.82 14.99 20.24
N LEU A 41 -18.67 16.16 20.86
CA LEU A 41 -17.96 16.28 22.15
C LEU A 41 -18.63 15.45 23.25
N ALA A 42 -19.97 15.45 23.32
CA ALA A 42 -20.71 14.63 24.27
C ALA A 42 -20.47 13.13 24.07
N VAL A 43 -20.38 12.67 22.82
CA VAL A 43 -20.03 11.26 22.54
C VAL A 43 -18.60 10.96 23.00
N LEU A 44 -17.63 11.82 22.68
CA LEU A 44 -16.24 11.65 23.12
C LEU A 44 -16.10 11.64 24.64
N GLN A 45 -16.87 12.48 25.35
CA GLN A 45 -16.89 12.51 26.82
C GLN A 45 -17.53 11.27 27.46
N ALA A 46 -18.38 10.57 26.71
CA ALA A 46 -19.09 9.38 27.18
C ALA A 46 -18.40 8.06 26.82
N LEU A 47 -17.26 8.08 26.11
CA LEU A 47 -16.51 6.87 25.79
C LEU A 47 -15.94 6.22 27.05
N ASP A 48 -15.98 4.89 27.08
CA ASP A 48 -15.40 4.10 28.16
C ASP A 48 -13.92 3.82 27.90
N TYR A 49 -13.11 4.85 28.15
CA TYR A 49 -11.65 4.80 27.93
C TYR A 49 -10.93 3.77 28.80
N ASP A 50 -11.38 3.57 30.04
CA ASP A 50 -10.66 2.76 31.02
C ASP A 50 -10.96 1.26 30.86
N SER A 51 -12.18 0.88 30.48
CA SER A 51 -12.50 -0.54 30.23
C SER A 51 -11.75 -1.09 29.01
N GLU A 52 -11.56 -0.27 27.97
CA GLU A 52 -10.83 -0.68 26.76
C GLU A 52 -9.33 -0.93 27.05
N LEU A 53 -8.76 -0.23 28.03
CA LEU A 53 -7.34 -0.39 28.40
C LEU A 53 -6.99 -1.86 28.68
N SER A 54 -7.88 -2.61 29.34
CA SER A 54 -7.68 -4.02 29.65
C SER A 54 -7.64 -4.90 28.39
N ILE A 55 -8.48 -4.58 27.39
CA ILE A 55 -8.57 -5.29 26.11
C ILE A 55 -7.30 -5.03 25.30
N VAL A 56 -6.93 -3.75 25.16
CA VAL A 56 -5.74 -3.34 24.40
C VAL A 56 -4.47 -3.90 25.06
N SER A 57 -4.37 -3.82 26.40
CA SER A 57 -3.24 -4.39 27.15
C SER A 57 -3.10 -5.90 26.95
N GLY A 58 -4.20 -6.65 27.06
CA GLY A 58 -4.18 -8.10 26.89
C GLY A 58 -3.80 -8.53 25.46
N ARG A 59 -4.29 -7.79 24.45
CA ARG A 59 -3.92 -8.04 23.04
C ARG A 59 -2.46 -7.71 22.76
N LEU A 60 -1.96 -6.57 23.24
CA LEU A 60 -0.54 -6.20 23.10
C LEU A 60 0.38 -7.19 23.80
N GLN A 61 0.03 -7.66 25.00
CA GLN A 61 0.79 -8.72 25.70
C GLN A 61 0.83 -10.01 24.89
N THR A 62 -0.31 -10.44 24.33
CA THR A 62 -0.39 -11.63 23.49
C THR A 62 0.49 -11.51 22.24
N ALA A 63 0.44 -10.35 21.56
CA ALA A 63 1.25 -10.07 20.38
C ALA A 63 2.75 -10.10 20.70
N VAL A 64 3.15 -9.40 21.77
CA VAL A 64 4.55 -9.38 22.26
C VAL A 64 5.05 -10.78 22.61
N ALA A 65 4.21 -11.62 23.23
CA ALA A 65 4.57 -12.98 23.58
C ALA A 65 4.72 -13.91 22.35
N ALA A 66 3.97 -13.65 21.28
CA ALA A 66 4.03 -14.45 20.05
C ALA A 66 5.33 -14.24 19.27
N SER A 67 5.86 -13.01 19.27
CA SER A 67 7.08 -12.65 18.53
C SER A 67 8.00 -11.76 19.36
N PRO A 68 8.69 -12.30 20.40
CA PRO A 68 9.62 -11.52 21.21
C PRO A 68 10.85 -11.10 20.39
N PRO A 69 11.43 -9.91 20.65
CA PRO A 69 12.62 -9.45 19.95
C PRO A 69 13.82 -10.33 20.33
N THR A 70 14.66 -10.66 19.34
CA THR A 70 15.82 -11.53 19.49
C THR A 70 17.01 -10.87 20.21
N LYS A 71 16.98 -9.55 20.33
CA LYS A 71 17.91 -8.71 21.11
C LYS A 71 17.15 -7.52 21.70
N THR A 72 17.70 -6.87 22.73
CA THR A 72 17.13 -5.62 23.27
C THR A 72 17.09 -4.55 22.16
N PRO A 73 15.90 -3.99 21.86
CA PRO A 73 15.73 -2.96 20.84
C PRO A 73 16.48 -1.66 21.15
N GLY A 74 16.85 -0.94 20.10
CA GLY A 74 17.32 0.45 20.18
C GLY A 74 16.20 1.43 20.50
N GLY A 75 14.95 0.98 20.40
CA GLY A 75 13.78 1.85 20.36
C GLY A 75 12.46 1.10 20.24
N ILE A 76 11.40 1.69 20.79
CA ILE A 76 10.02 1.20 20.69
C ILE A 76 9.14 2.31 20.12
N TYR A 77 8.34 1.97 19.12
CA TYR A 77 7.38 2.86 18.51
C TYR A 77 5.97 2.28 18.58
N PHE A 78 5.02 3.14 19.00
CA PHE A 78 3.60 2.86 18.87
C PHE A 78 2.96 3.77 17.82
N GLY A 79 2.58 3.19 16.68
CA GLY A 79 1.90 3.88 15.59
C GLY A 79 0.39 3.82 15.70
N LEU A 80 -0.27 4.76 15.05
CA LEU A 80 -1.69 4.73 14.71
C LEU A 80 -1.84 4.35 13.26
N PHE A 81 -2.40 3.15 13.03
CA PHE A 81 -2.63 2.60 11.71
C PHE A 81 -4.09 2.77 11.29
N LEU A 82 -4.33 3.15 10.04
CA LEU A 82 -5.68 3.29 9.46
C LEU A 82 -5.94 2.25 8.37
N PRO A 83 -6.22 0.98 8.69
CA PRO A 83 -6.65 0.06 7.65
C PRO A 83 -8.06 0.37 7.18
N GLY A 84 -8.27 0.28 5.87
CA GLY A 84 -9.62 0.11 5.34
C GLY A 84 -10.01 -1.36 5.49
N ARG A 85 -11.19 -1.64 6.06
CA ARG A 85 -11.79 -2.98 5.95
C ARG A 85 -12.25 -3.22 4.50
N PRO A 86 -12.35 -4.49 4.07
CA PRO A 86 -12.90 -4.84 2.75
C PRO A 86 -14.29 -4.25 2.49
N ASP A 87 -15.08 -4.01 3.54
CA ASP A 87 -16.43 -3.43 3.48
C ASP A 87 -16.45 -1.89 3.37
N GLY A 88 -15.30 -1.22 3.38
CA GLY A 88 -15.19 0.23 3.26
C GLY A 88 -15.31 0.98 4.58
N SER A 89 -15.45 0.28 5.71
CA SER A 89 -15.32 0.91 7.03
C SER A 89 -13.84 1.22 7.32
N ILE A 90 -13.60 2.38 7.94
CA ILE A 90 -12.26 2.80 8.38
C ILE A 90 -12.07 2.27 9.78
N VAL A 91 -10.99 1.54 9.99
CA VAL A 91 -10.52 1.13 11.31
C VAL A 91 -9.33 2.00 11.67
N ALA A 92 -9.21 2.34 12.96
CA ALA A 92 -8.01 2.95 13.53
C ALA A 92 -7.50 2.01 14.62
N ASP A 93 -6.23 1.66 14.58
CA ASP A 93 -5.66 0.72 15.55
C ASP A 93 -4.21 1.02 15.93
N PHE A 94 -3.77 0.39 17.01
CA PHE A 94 -2.40 0.48 17.50
C PHE A 94 -1.48 -0.40 16.68
N TYR A 95 -0.29 0.11 16.39
CA TYR A 95 0.80 -0.61 15.75
C TYR A 95 2.03 -0.59 16.66
N LEU A 96 2.74 -1.70 16.83
CA LEU A 96 3.97 -1.77 17.64
C LEU A 96 5.14 -2.21 16.78
N ALA A 97 6.21 -1.41 16.79
CA ALA A 97 7.48 -1.75 16.16
C ALA A 97 8.67 -1.48 17.05
N ALA A 98 9.75 -2.21 16.76
CA ALA A 98 11.02 -2.11 17.46
C ALA A 98 12.17 -1.86 16.47
N THR A 99 13.14 -1.08 16.93
CA THR A 99 14.30 -0.63 16.13
C THR A 99 15.57 -1.37 16.56
N ASP A 100 16.61 -1.36 15.72
CA ASP A 100 17.88 -2.02 16.01
C ASP A 100 18.69 -1.37 17.14
N GLU A 101 19.40 -0.28 16.86
CA GLU A 101 20.35 0.43 17.70
C GLU A 101 20.03 1.94 17.74
N HIS A 102 19.03 2.38 16.99
CA HIS A 102 18.66 3.79 16.82
C HIS A 102 17.38 4.15 17.57
N ASP A 103 17.26 5.41 18.00
CA ASP A 103 16.01 5.95 18.54
C ASP A 103 14.94 5.89 17.42
N PRO A 104 13.68 5.53 17.69
CA PRO A 104 12.62 5.51 16.67
C PRO A 104 12.33 6.92 16.12
N ALA A 105 12.84 7.97 16.76
CA ALA A 105 12.83 9.33 16.25
C ALA A 105 14.09 9.70 15.43
N ASP A 106 15.08 8.82 15.28
CA ASP A 106 16.28 9.07 14.47
C ASP A 106 16.01 8.79 12.99
N ALA A 107 16.44 9.70 12.10
CA ALA A 107 16.25 9.56 10.65
C ALA A 107 16.97 8.34 10.02
N GLU A 108 17.89 7.68 10.75
CA GLU A 108 18.66 6.51 10.30
C GLU A 108 18.15 5.19 10.92
N CYS A 109 17.01 5.24 11.59
CA CYS A 109 16.44 4.09 12.27
C CYS A 109 16.03 2.96 11.30
N ASN A 110 16.47 1.73 11.60
CA ASN A 110 16.05 0.51 10.94
C ASN A 110 15.08 -0.26 11.83
N TRP A 111 13.96 -0.67 11.24
CA TRP A 111 12.99 -1.54 11.89
C TRP A 111 13.45 -2.99 11.85
N VAL A 112 13.52 -3.63 13.02
CA VAL A 112 13.98 -5.02 13.15
C VAL A 112 12.85 -5.97 13.54
N ALA A 113 11.72 -5.43 13.97
CA ALA A 113 10.52 -6.20 14.23
C ALA A 113 9.28 -5.32 14.07
N SER A 114 8.32 -5.84 13.32
CA SER A 114 6.93 -5.42 13.30
C SER A 114 6.09 -6.48 13.99
N LEU A 115 5.16 -6.07 14.84
CA LEU A 115 4.10 -6.97 15.29
C LEU A 115 2.89 -6.72 14.39
N ASP A 116 2.71 -7.59 13.40
CA ASP A 116 1.56 -7.54 12.49
C ASP A 116 0.28 -7.76 13.28
N TYR A 117 -0.56 -6.73 13.31
CA TYR A 117 -1.59 -6.60 14.33
C TYR A 117 -3.01 -6.72 13.79
N PHE A 118 -3.20 -7.15 12.54
CA PHE A 118 -4.54 -7.54 12.10
C PHE A 118 -4.93 -8.82 12.82
N PRO A 119 -5.94 -8.81 13.72
CA PRO A 119 -6.48 -10.07 14.18
C PRO A 119 -7.11 -10.77 12.96
N PRO A 120 -6.96 -12.09 12.81
CA PRO A 120 -7.53 -12.86 11.70
C PRO A 120 -9.05 -12.68 11.54
N ASP A 121 -9.72 -12.18 12.57
CA ASP A 121 -11.16 -11.95 12.62
C ASP A 121 -11.61 -10.57 12.08
N GLY A 122 -10.67 -9.67 11.74
CA GLY A 122 -10.94 -8.36 11.16
C GLY A 122 -11.53 -7.30 12.10
N GLN A 123 -11.58 -7.54 13.42
CA GLN A 123 -12.07 -6.54 14.39
C GLN A 123 -10.97 -5.56 14.83
N ALA A 124 -11.32 -4.28 14.99
CA ALA A 124 -10.40 -3.28 15.56
C ALA A 124 -10.12 -3.61 17.03
N CYS A 125 -8.89 -3.41 17.49
CA CYS A 125 -8.54 -3.64 18.89
C CYS A 125 -8.88 -2.44 19.77
N SER A 126 -9.03 -1.25 19.19
CA SER A 126 -9.51 -0.05 19.89
C SER A 126 -10.80 0.49 19.25
N GLN A 127 -11.92 0.22 19.91
CA GLN A 127 -13.22 0.83 19.62
C GLN A 127 -13.19 2.33 19.93
N VAL A 128 -12.39 2.78 20.90
CA VAL A 128 -12.20 4.21 21.22
C VAL A 128 -11.53 4.93 20.06
N LEU A 129 -10.40 4.45 19.52
CA LEU A 129 -9.74 5.07 18.37
C LEU A 129 -10.63 5.05 17.14
N GLU A 130 -11.25 3.91 16.83
CA GLU A 130 -12.22 3.79 15.73
C GLU A 130 -13.33 4.84 15.88
N ARG A 131 -13.85 5.03 17.10
CA ARG A 131 -14.93 5.97 17.38
C ARG A 131 -14.48 7.43 17.32
N ILE A 132 -13.30 7.77 17.85
CA ILE A 132 -12.69 9.10 17.72
C ILE A 132 -12.59 9.45 16.24
N TYR A 133 -12.04 8.55 15.44
CA TYR A 133 -11.83 8.75 14.01
C TYR A 133 -13.14 8.96 13.24
N GLN A 134 -14.13 8.08 13.47
CA GLN A 134 -15.45 8.18 12.84
C GLN A 134 -16.15 9.51 13.14
N LEU A 135 -16.06 10.02 14.38
CA LEU A 135 -16.72 11.27 14.77
C LEU A 135 -16.08 12.49 14.10
N LEU A 136 -14.77 12.46 13.88
CA LEU A 136 -14.02 13.56 13.26
C LEU A 136 -14.23 13.64 11.74
N SER A 137 -14.68 12.56 11.09
CA SER A 137 -14.90 12.50 9.64
C SER A 137 -15.87 13.54 9.06
N GLY A 138 -16.79 14.08 9.87
CA GLY A 138 -17.80 15.08 9.47
C GLY A 138 -17.44 16.54 9.78
N VAL A 139 -16.21 16.82 10.21
CA VAL A 139 -15.73 18.16 10.60
C VAL A 139 -14.95 18.82 9.45
N SER A 140 -14.84 20.15 9.45
CA SER A 140 -13.99 20.89 8.50
C SER A 140 -12.56 20.32 8.48
N GLU A 141 -11.93 20.25 7.31
CA GLU A 141 -10.64 19.56 7.14
C GLU A 141 -9.54 20.09 8.08
N GLY A 142 -9.45 21.40 8.27
CA GLY A 142 -8.45 22.02 9.15
C GLY A 142 -8.66 21.72 10.63
N ASP A 143 -9.92 21.74 11.09
CA ASP A 143 -10.26 21.43 12.49
C ASP A 143 -10.20 19.92 12.76
N ARG A 144 -10.54 19.10 11.76
CA ARG A 144 -10.43 17.64 11.80
C ARG A 144 -8.99 17.22 11.99
N ASN A 145 -8.06 17.67 11.15
CA ASN A 145 -6.65 17.26 11.23
C ASN A 145 -6.06 17.65 12.59
N ALA A 146 -6.34 18.87 13.08
CA ALA A 146 -5.86 19.31 14.39
C ALA A 146 -6.48 18.55 15.58
N ALA A 147 -7.71 18.05 15.46
CA ALA A 147 -8.37 17.23 16.46
C ALA A 147 -7.89 15.77 16.41
N GLU A 148 -7.72 15.23 15.20
CA GLU A 148 -7.22 13.90 14.93
C GLU A 148 -5.80 13.73 15.50
N ASP A 149 -4.89 14.63 15.11
CA ASP A 149 -3.48 14.62 15.51
C ASP A 149 -3.29 14.59 17.02
N VAL A 150 -4.15 15.28 17.76
CA VAL A 150 -3.99 15.47 19.21
C VAL A 150 -4.81 14.46 20.02
N LEU A 151 -6.05 14.16 19.61
CA LEU A 151 -6.91 13.24 20.36
C LEU A 151 -6.43 11.81 20.22
N CYS A 152 -6.05 11.38 19.00
CA CYS A 152 -5.57 10.02 18.80
C CYS A 152 -4.17 9.86 19.40
N LEU A 153 -3.28 10.84 19.23
CA LEU A 153 -1.94 10.78 19.84
C LEU A 153 -2.00 10.88 21.37
N GLY A 154 -2.89 11.72 21.91
CA GLY A 154 -3.15 11.83 23.34
C GLY A 154 -3.63 10.50 23.92
N TYR A 155 -4.68 9.92 23.34
CA TYR A 155 -5.19 8.61 23.75
C TYR A 155 -4.11 7.53 23.66
N THR A 156 -3.36 7.49 22.55
CA THR A 156 -2.26 6.54 22.35
C THR A 156 -1.19 6.67 23.42
N GLY A 157 -0.73 7.88 23.71
CA GLY A 157 0.26 8.12 24.75
C GLY A 157 -0.22 7.69 26.14
N PHE A 158 -1.49 7.94 26.45
CA PHE A 158 -2.09 7.52 27.72
C PHE A 158 -2.17 6.00 27.83
N VAL A 159 -2.64 5.31 26.79
CA VAL A 159 -2.71 3.84 26.77
C VAL A 159 -1.31 3.22 26.85
N VAL A 160 -0.37 3.69 26.03
CA VAL A 160 1.01 3.18 25.97
C VAL A 160 1.72 3.33 27.31
N ALA A 161 1.54 4.45 28.02
CA ALA A 161 2.13 4.65 29.35
C ALA A 161 1.64 3.62 30.38
N HIS A 162 0.38 3.17 30.27
CA HIS A 162 -0.16 2.10 31.12
C HIS A 162 0.34 0.72 30.69
N VAL A 163 0.31 0.42 29.39
CA VAL A 163 0.70 -0.89 28.84
C VAL A 163 2.17 -1.19 29.08
N LEU A 164 3.06 -0.20 28.94
CA LEU A 164 4.51 -0.37 29.12
C LEU A 164 4.92 -0.70 30.56
N ASN A 165 4.00 -0.56 31.52
CA ASN A 165 4.22 -1.02 32.89
C ASN A 165 3.92 -2.52 33.08
N ALA A 166 3.48 -3.24 32.05
CA ALA A 166 3.31 -4.69 32.09
C ALA A 166 4.67 -5.42 32.25
N PRO A 167 4.73 -6.54 33.01
CA PRO A 167 5.96 -7.30 33.20
C PRO A 167 6.63 -7.80 31.93
N ASP A 168 5.86 -8.19 30.90
CA ASP A 168 6.37 -8.82 29.69
C ASP A 168 7.19 -7.86 28.82
N LEU A 169 6.76 -6.60 28.73
CA LEU A 169 7.50 -5.55 27.99
C LEU A 169 8.76 -5.12 28.73
N ARG A 170 8.75 -5.12 30.07
CA ARG A 170 9.95 -4.81 30.88
C ARG A 170 11.07 -5.82 30.67
N ALA A 171 10.75 -7.05 30.28
CA ALA A 171 11.74 -8.08 29.95
C ALA A 171 12.64 -7.70 28.76
N TRP A 172 12.18 -6.79 27.89
CA TRP A 172 13.00 -6.29 26.76
C TRP A 172 14.20 -5.46 27.23
N CYS A 173 14.13 -4.88 28.44
CA CYS A 173 15.21 -4.16 29.10
C CYS A 173 16.08 -5.06 30.01
N SER A 174 16.06 -6.39 29.81
CA SER A 174 16.75 -7.36 30.68
C SER A 174 18.27 -7.20 30.72
N ASP A 175 18.87 -6.57 29.71
CA ASP A 175 20.29 -6.22 29.67
C ASP A 175 20.64 -4.92 30.43
N GLY A 176 19.63 -4.27 31.02
CA GLY A 176 19.78 -3.03 31.80
C GLY A 176 19.78 -1.75 30.98
N ARG A 177 19.65 -1.81 29.64
CA ARG A 177 19.52 -0.60 28.80
C ARG A 177 18.12 -0.02 28.89
N ALA A 178 18.04 1.31 28.94
CA ALA A 178 16.79 2.03 28.80
C ALA A 178 16.45 2.14 27.31
N ILE A 179 15.20 1.85 26.94
CA ILE A 179 14.75 1.84 25.56
C ILE A 179 13.89 3.09 25.31
N PRO A 180 14.28 3.99 24.40
CA PRO A 180 13.46 5.12 23.98
C PRO A 180 12.08 4.68 23.48
N VAL A 181 11.03 5.39 23.90
CA VAL A 181 9.65 5.13 23.50
C VAL A 181 9.08 6.36 22.80
N ALA A 182 8.53 6.12 21.62
CA ALA A 182 7.82 7.13 20.87
C ALA A 182 6.45 6.63 20.39
N ILE A 183 5.56 7.58 20.11
CA ILE A 183 4.22 7.34 19.60
C ILE A 183 4.00 8.18 18.34
N GLY A 184 3.21 7.76 17.37
CA GLY A 184 3.04 8.57 16.17
C GLY A 184 1.99 8.08 15.18
N TRP A 185 1.97 8.71 14.02
CA TRP A 185 1.08 8.39 12.91
C TRP A 185 1.82 7.76 11.74
N ASP A 186 1.08 7.04 10.89
CA ASP A 186 1.59 6.53 9.61
C ASP A 186 2.06 7.63 8.64
N SER A 187 1.60 8.87 8.85
CA SER A 187 2.08 10.07 8.14
C SER A 187 3.54 10.42 8.47
N GLY A 188 4.08 9.78 9.50
CA GLY A 188 5.47 9.89 9.92
C GLY A 188 5.71 10.81 11.10
N ASP A 189 4.72 11.46 11.67
CA ASP A 189 4.96 12.30 12.86
C ASP A 189 5.09 11.43 14.12
N VAL A 190 6.25 11.51 14.80
CA VAL A 190 6.57 10.67 15.95
C VAL A 190 6.92 11.49 17.19
N LEU A 191 6.10 11.45 18.24
CA LEU A 191 6.33 12.07 19.55
C LEU A 191 7.08 11.16 20.52
N ARG A 192 8.27 11.56 20.97
CA ARG A 192 8.98 10.88 22.07
C ARG A 192 8.30 11.17 23.41
N ILE A 193 7.89 10.11 24.11
CA ILE A 193 7.11 10.21 25.35
C ILE A 193 7.87 9.76 26.59
N GLY A 194 8.93 8.97 26.44
CA GLY A 194 9.69 8.49 27.58
C GLY A 194 10.70 7.40 27.24
N GLU A 195 11.08 6.65 28.26
CA GLU A 195 11.98 5.50 28.16
C GLU A 195 11.40 4.33 28.96
N LEU A 196 11.43 3.14 28.38
CA LEU A 196 11.15 1.90 29.10
C LEU A 196 12.43 1.44 29.81
N THR A 197 12.30 1.04 31.07
CA THR A 197 13.40 0.47 31.86
C THR A 197 12.94 -0.82 32.52
N ALA A 198 13.90 -1.59 33.07
CA ALA A 198 13.57 -2.77 33.90
C ALA A 198 12.65 -2.45 35.09
N ASN A 199 12.64 -1.19 35.57
CA ASN A 199 11.80 -0.73 36.68
C ASN A 199 10.44 -0.15 36.22
N GLY A 200 10.16 -0.14 34.92
CA GLY A 200 8.95 0.42 34.33
C GLY A 200 9.20 1.61 33.41
N PHE A 201 8.10 2.16 32.89
CA PHE A 201 8.12 3.30 31.98
C PHE A 201 8.39 4.61 32.73
N ARG A 202 9.31 5.42 32.21
CA ARG A 202 9.63 6.76 32.71
C ARG A 202 9.27 7.80 31.65
N ALA A 203 8.23 8.57 31.92
CA ALA A 203 7.84 9.68 31.06
C ALA A 203 8.88 10.80 31.02
N HIS A 204 9.01 11.46 29.87
CA HIS A 204 9.85 12.66 29.73
C HIS A 204 9.14 13.92 30.22
N GLU A 205 9.89 14.81 30.89
CA GLU A 205 9.38 16.15 31.19
C GLU A 205 9.34 17.04 29.92
N PRO A 206 8.32 17.89 29.76
CA PRO A 206 8.24 18.81 28.63
C PRO A 206 9.44 19.78 28.59
N ALA A 207 10.12 19.89 27.45
CA ALA A 207 11.28 20.77 27.31
C ALA A 207 10.92 22.26 27.52
N LYS A 208 11.70 22.96 28.37
CA LYS A 208 11.40 24.34 28.82
C LYS A 208 11.65 25.43 27.76
N LYS A 209 12.43 25.21 26.69
CA LYS A 209 12.70 26.19 25.61
C LYS A 209 12.97 25.55 24.22
N PRO A 210 12.42 26.09 23.12
CA PRO A 210 12.74 25.64 21.75
C PRO A 210 14.12 26.15 21.28
N LYS A 211 14.89 25.32 20.55
CA LYS A 211 16.12 25.74 19.85
C LYS A 211 15.73 26.38 18.49
N ARG A 212 16.35 27.49 18.12
CA ARG A 212 15.90 28.41 17.04
C ARG A 212 16.62 28.11 15.70
N LYS A 213 15.89 27.75 14.62
CA LYS A 213 16.05 28.27 13.23
C LYS A 213 15.06 27.71 12.18
N ALA A 214 14.76 28.58 11.19
CA ALA A 214 14.15 28.45 9.85
C ALA A 214 12.64 28.19 9.66
N ARG A 215 12.09 28.81 8.58
CA ARG A 215 10.68 29.04 8.24
C ARG A 215 10.14 27.98 7.26
N SER A 216 8.97 27.39 7.56
CA SER A 216 8.01 26.80 6.61
C SER A 216 6.75 26.32 7.35
N SER A 217 5.69 26.07 6.59
CA SER A 217 4.26 26.02 6.92
C SER A 217 3.80 25.00 7.96
N GLY A 218 2.89 25.44 8.85
CA GLY A 218 1.82 24.64 9.49
C GLY A 218 2.22 23.51 10.44
N LEU A 219 2.86 22.45 9.91
CA LEU A 219 3.28 21.22 10.62
C LEU A 219 4.79 21.18 10.90
N ASP A 220 5.60 21.91 10.13
CA ASP A 220 7.06 22.11 10.32
C ASP A 220 7.45 22.81 11.64
N HIS A 221 6.46 23.17 12.47
CA HIS A 221 6.66 23.79 13.77
C HIS A 221 6.75 22.78 14.93
N ILE A 222 6.21 21.58 14.76
CA ILE A 222 6.20 20.57 15.83
C ILE A 222 7.58 19.89 15.94
N SER A 223 8.28 19.75 14.80
CA SER A 223 9.64 19.20 14.77
C SER A 223 10.71 20.05 15.46
N LYS A 224 10.45 21.36 15.60
CA LYS A 224 11.39 22.33 16.21
C LYS A 224 11.44 22.30 17.75
N LEU A 225 10.71 21.38 18.39
CA LEU A 225 10.65 21.22 19.84
C LEU A 225 11.51 20.07 20.37
N GLY A 226 12.20 19.32 19.50
CA GLY A 226 13.04 18.20 19.89
C GLY A 226 12.27 16.99 20.39
N ALA A 227 10.99 16.86 20.02
CA ALA A 227 10.14 15.75 20.43
C ALA A 227 9.34 15.11 19.30
N VAL A 228 9.09 15.82 18.19
CA VAL A 228 8.41 15.26 17.01
C VAL A 228 9.37 15.17 15.84
N VAL A 229 9.55 14.00 15.24
CA VAL A 229 10.39 13.83 14.05
C VAL A 229 9.52 13.25 12.95
N HIS A 230 9.67 13.78 11.72
CA HIS A 230 9.09 13.15 10.52
C HIS A 230 9.90 11.87 10.23
N PHE A 231 9.24 10.73 10.33
CA PHE A 231 9.80 9.40 10.38
C PHE A 231 9.02 8.45 9.44
N VAL A 232 9.62 7.35 9.03
CA VAL A 232 9.01 6.39 8.10
C VAL A 232 8.53 5.19 8.90
N PRO A 233 7.21 4.98 9.15
CA PRO A 233 6.76 3.74 9.75
C PRO A 233 7.21 2.55 8.89
N PRO A 234 7.38 1.36 9.49
CA PRO A 234 7.80 0.18 8.73
C PRO A 234 6.82 -0.09 7.57
N PRO A 235 7.30 -0.64 6.45
CA PRO A 235 6.44 -0.95 5.32
C PRO A 235 5.33 -1.90 5.78
N TYR A 236 4.09 -1.39 5.78
CA TYR A 236 2.91 -2.22 5.92
C TYR A 236 2.80 -3.09 4.66
N GLU A 237 3.02 -4.39 4.81
CA GLU A 237 2.60 -5.38 3.83
C GLU A 237 1.11 -5.64 4.06
N PRO A 238 0.20 -5.20 3.17
CA PRO A 238 -1.18 -5.63 3.28
C PRO A 238 -1.23 -7.15 3.29
N PRO A 239 -2.13 -7.78 4.08
CA PRO A 239 -2.28 -9.22 4.06
C PRO A 239 -2.40 -9.66 2.61
N SER A 240 -1.58 -10.63 2.21
CA SER A 240 -1.57 -11.22 0.87
C SER A 240 -3.02 -11.36 0.41
N ALA A 241 -3.34 -10.81 -0.76
CA ALA A 241 -4.68 -10.92 -1.32
C ALA A 241 -5.18 -12.37 -1.14
N PRO A 242 -6.45 -12.57 -0.72
CA PRO A 242 -6.98 -13.91 -0.47
C PRO A 242 -6.63 -14.81 -1.67
N PRO A 243 -6.30 -16.09 -1.43
CA PRO A 243 -5.81 -16.98 -2.48
C PRO A 243 -6.77 -16.92 -3.66
N GLN A 244 -6.31 -16.32 -4.75
CA GLN A 244 -7.12 -16.15 -5.93
C GLN A 244 -7.33 -17.53 -6.53
N VAL A 245 -8.54 -17.81 -7.00
CA VAL A 245 -8.79 -19.04 -7.74
C VAL A 245 -8.03 -18.97 -9.07
N GLU A 246 -6.91 -19.70 -9.14
CA GLU A 246 -6.03 -19.73 -10.31
C GLU A 246 -6.66 -20.57 -11.42
N LEU A 247 -7.44 -19.92 -12.27
CA LEU A 247 -7.98 -20.51 -13.49
C LEU A 247 -7.44 -19.76 -14.71
N TYR A 248 -6.96 -20.52 -15.69
CA TYR A 248 -6.33 -20.01 -16.89
C TYR A 248 -7.27 -20.16 -18.08
N PRO A 249 -7.54 -19.08 -18.85
CA PRO A 249 -8.36 -19.20 -20.03
C PRO A 249 -7.64 -20.03 -21.10
N VAL A 250 -8.39 -20.93 -21.73
CA VAL A 250 -7.91 -21.74 -22.86
C VAL A 250 -8.93 -21.72 -23.98
N SER A 251 -8.47 -21.75 -25.23
CA SER A 251 -9.34 -21.81 -26.40
C SER A 251 -9.31 -23.20 -27.03
N VAL A 252 -10.49 -23.78 -27.24
CA VAL A 252 -10.67 -25.05 -27.94
C VAL A 252 -11.74 -24.85 -29.01
N ASN A 253 -11.38 -25.11 -30.28
CA ASN A 253 -12.27 -24.95 -31.43
C ASN A 253 -12.94 -23.55 -31.54
N GLY A 254 -12.21 -22.49 -31.16
CA GLY A 254 -12.70 -21.11 -31.21
C GLY A 254 -13.59 -20.70 -30.03
N TRP A 255 -13.79 -21.58 -29.05
CA TRP A 255 -14.52 -21.29 -27.83
C TRP A 255 -13.58 -21.28 -26.63
N PHE A 256 -13.83 -20.38 -25.70
CA PHE A 256 -13.05 -20.23 -24.48
C PHE A 256 -13.69 -21.01 -23.33
N GLY A 257 -12.82 -21.69 -22.58
CA GLY A 257 -13.06 -22.32 -21.28
C GLY A 257 -11.92 -22.01 -20.33
N PHE A 258 -11.84 -22.73 -19.21
CA PHE A 258 -10.80 -22.50 -18.20
C PHE A 258 -10.22 -23.82 -17.68
N ILE A 259 -8.91 -23.84 -17.45
CA ILE A 259 -8.20 -24.95 -16.78
C ILE A 259 -7.64 -24.51 -15.44
N ASN A 260 -7.45 -25.47 -14.53
CA ASN A 260 -6.69 -25.25 -13.29
C ASN A 260 -5.17 -25.41 -13.52
N PRO A 261 -4.31 -25.15 -12.51
CA PRO A 261 -2.86 -25.29 -12.64
C PRO A 261 -2.38 -26.70 -12.99
N ARG A 262 -3.22 -27.73 -12.80
CA ARG A 262 -2.92 -29.13 -13.15
C ARG A 262 -3.27 -29.48 -14.59
N GLY A 263 -3.85 -28.55 -15.35
CA GLY A 263 -4.30 -28.78 -16.72
C GLY A 263 -5.70 -29.40 -16.83
N GLU A 264 -6.40 -29.57 -15.70
CA GLU A 264 -7.75 -30.13 -15.69
C GLU A 264 -8.75 -29.04 -16.09
N LEU A 265 -9.70 -29.40 -16.96
CA LEU A 265 -10.74 -28.49 -17.43
C LEU A 265 -11.72 -28.19 -16.29
N ALA A 266 -11.68 -26.96 -15.78
CA ALA A 266 -12.57 -26.48 -14.73
C ALA A 266 -13.90 -25.97 -15.30
N ILE A 267 -13.85 -25.31 -16.46
CA ILE A 267 -15.02 -24.77 -17.15
C ILE A 267 -14.91 -25.13 -18.63
N GLU A 268 -15.92 -25.84 -19.15
CA GLU A 268 -15.91 -26.28 -20.53
C GLU A 268 -15.93 -25.11 -21.54
N PRO A 269 -15.23 -25.25 -22.69
CA PRO A 269 -15.20 -24.23 -23.73
C PRO A 269 -16.59 -23.98 -24.32
N ARG A 270 -17.16 -22.80 -24.04
CA ARG A 270 -18.50 -22.40 -24.49
C ARG A 270 -18.72 -20.88 -24.60
N PHE A 271 -17.68 -20.09 -24.36
CA PHE A 271 -17.73 -18.63 -24.41
C PHE A 271 -17.01 -18.11 -25.64
N ALA A 272 -17.56 -17.07 -26.28
CA ALA A 272 -16.98 -16.49 -27.48
C ALA A 272 -15.72 -15.65 -27.16
N ASP A 273 -15.63 -15.12 -25.94
CA ASP A 273 -14.49 -14.37 -25.41
C ASP A 273 -14.58 -14.39 -23.87
N VAL A 274 -13.45 -14.24 -23.18
CA VAL A 274 -13.36 -14.22 -21.72
C VAL A 274 -12.32 -13.20 -21.24
N SER A 275 -12.44 -12.80 -19.98
CA SER A 275 -11.35 -12.18 -19.22
C SER A 275 -10.82 -13.16 -18.16
N ASP A 276 -9.58 -12.94 -17.71
CA ASP A 276 -9.02 -13.71 -16.59
C ASP A 276 -9.88 -13.51 -15.34
N PHE A 277 -9.91 -14.54 -14.49
CA PHE A 277 -10.51 -14.41 -13.16
C PHE A 277 -9.80 -13.31 -12.37
N SER A 278 -10.62 -12.44 -11.76
CA SER A 278 -10.15 -11.41 -10.85
C SER A 278 -11.19 -11.28 -9.73
N GLU A 279 -10.73 -11.36 -8.49
CA GLU A 279 -11.60 -11.39 -7.31
C GLU A 279 -12.79 -12.36 -7.42
N ASP A 280 -12.51 -13.58 -7.85
CA ASP A 280 -13.47 -14.69 -8.00
C ASP A 280 -14.52 -14.52 -9.10
N LEU A 281 -14.37 -13.53 -9.99
CA LEU A 281 -15.27 -13.36 -11.14
C LEU A 281 -14.47 -13.20 -12.43
N ALA A 282 -14.99 -13.80 -13.51
CA ALA A 282 -14.50 -13.61 -14.86
C ALA A 282 -15.62 -13.06 -15.74
N GLY A 283 -15.30 -12.04 -16.54
CA GLY A 283 -16.19 -11.56 -17.58
C GLY A 283 -16.22 -12.55 -18.73
N VAL A 284 -17.41 -12.94 -19.18
CA VAL A 284 -17.56 -13.90 -20.28
C VAL A 284 -18.58 -13.42 -21.30
N LYS A 285 -18.30 -13.67 -22.57
CA LYS A 285 -19.19 -13.37 -23.69
C LYS A 285 -19.95 -14.61 -24.10
N HIS A 286 -21.27 -14.56 -24.00
CA HIS A 286 -22.19 -15.62 -24.41
C HIS A 286 -23.34 -15.03 -25.21
N ASP A 287 -23.69 -15.64 -26.35
CA ASP A 287 -24.74 -15.15 -27.27
C ASP A 287 -24.60 -13.66 -27.66
N GLY A 288 -23.36 -13.21 -27.82
CA GLY A 288 -23.05 -11.83 -28.27
C GLY A 288 -22.98 -10.79 -27.16
N VAL A 289 -23.42 -11.11 -25.93
CA VAL A 289 -23.43 -10.21 -24.78
C VAL A 289 -22.51 -10.68 -23.65
N TRP A 290 -22.00 -9.73 -22.88
CA TRP A 290 -21.11 -9.96 -21.74
C TRP A 290 -21.88 -10.03 -20.43
N GLY A 291 -21.46 -10.95 -19.57
CA GLY A 291 -21.86 -11.10 -18.17
C GLY A 291 -20.68 -11.62 -17.35
N PHE A 292 -20.94 -12.10 -16.13
CA PHE A 292 -19.89 -12.60 -15.24
C PHE A 292 -20.22 -13.98 -14.67
N ILE A 293 -19.19 -14.82 -14.54
CA ILE A 293 -19.25 -16.14 -13.92
C ILE A 293 -18.30 -16.24 -12.73
N ASN A 294 -18.62 -17.14 -11.80
CA ASN A 294 -17.72 -17.57 -10.74
C ASN A 294 -16.82 -18.74 -11.20
N PRO A 295 -15.86 -19.20 -10.38
CA PRO A 295 -14.93 -20.28 -10.77
C PRO A 295 -15.60 -21.64 -10.95
N ALA A 296 -16.83 -21.83 -10.48
CA ALA A 296 -17.65 -23.00 -10.77
C ALA A 296 -18.35 -22.91 -12.15
N GLY A 297 -18.13 -21.83 -12.91
CA GLY A 297 -18.76 -21.60 -14.21
C GLY A 297 -20.23 -21.16 -14.11
N VAL A 298 -20.71 -20.82 -12.91
CA VAL A 298 -22.08 -20.37 -12.66
C VAL A 298 -22.17 -18.87 -12.92
N LYS A 299 -23.19 -18.44 -13.68
CA LYS A 299 -23.49 -17.03 -13.93
C LYS A 299 -23.83 -16.33 -12.62
N VAL A 300 -23.07 -15.29 -12.28
CA VAL A 300 -23.32 -14.43 -11.11
C VAL A 300 -24.00 -13.14 -11.54
N ILE A 301 -23.61 -12.60 -12.69
CA ILE A 301 -24.22 -11.41 -13.29
C ILE A 301 -24.69 -11.80 -14.69
N GLU A 302 -26.00 -11.69 -14.92
CA GLU A 302 -26.61 -12.11 -16.18
C GLU A 302 -26.01 -11.35 -17.37
N PRO A 303 -25.71 -12.03 -18.49
CA PRO A 303 -25.21 -11.38 -19.70
C PRO A 303 -26.19 -10.33 -20.22
N ARG A 304 -25.75 -9.08 -20.27
CA ARG A 304 -26.57 -7.94 -20.74
C ARG A 304 -25.78 -6.79 -21.35
N TYR A 305 -24.45 -6.85 -21.30
CA TYR A 305 -23.59 -5.76 -21.76
C TYR A 305 -23.12 -6.03 -23.18
N ASN A 306 -23.23 -5.05 -24.08
CA ASN A 306 -22.77 -5.22 -25.46
C ASN A 306 -21.26 -5.01 -25.59
N MET A 307 -20.69 -4.25 -24.65
CA MET A 307 -19.26 -3.96 -24.55
C MET A 307 -18.53 -4.96 -23.65
N LYS A 308 -17.23 -5.15 -23.90
CA LYS A 308 -16.37 -6.00 -23.07
C LYS A 308 -16.31 -5.45 -21.64
N CYS A 309 -16.71 -6.28 -20.68
CA CYS A 309 -16.63 -5.93 -19.28
C CYS A 309 -15.17 -5.86 -18.79
N GLY A 310 -14.89 -4.91 -17.91
CA GLY A 310 -13.64 -4.87 -17.16
C GLY A 310 -13.53 -6.04 -16.18
N ARG A 311 -12.32 -6.29 -15.69
CA ARG A 311 -12.09 -7.24 -14.59
C ARG A 311 -12.56 -6.62 -13.28
N PHE A 312 -12.94 -7.47 -12.32
CA PHE A 312 -13.22 -7.00 -10.97
C PHE A 312 -11.94 -6.55 -10.30
N HIS A 313 -11.98 -5.35 -9.73
CA HIS A 313 -10.90 -4.77 -8.96
C HIS A 313 -11.51 -3.95 -7.82
N CYS A 314 -11.16 -4.29 -6.59
CA CYS A 314 -11.72 -3.75 -5.35
C CYS A 314 -13.25 -3.81 -5.27
N GLY A 315 -13.81 -4.97 -5.63
CA GLY A 315 -15.24 -5.24 -5.55
C GLY A 315 -16.06 -4.63 -6.68
N LEU A 316 -15.43 -3.93 -7.64
CA LEU A 316 -16.11 -3.24 -8.73
C LEU A 316 -15.55 -3.64 -10.10
N ALA A 317 -16.40 -3.61 -11.12
CA ALA A 317 -16.00 -3.83 -12.52
C ALA A 317 -16.63 -2.78 -13.44
N ALA A 318 -15.86 -2.30 -14.42
CA ALA A 318 -16.36 -1.39 -15.44
C ALA A 318 -17.26 -2.12 -16.43
N VAL A 319 -18.42 -1.55 -16.74
CA VAL A 319 -19.37 -2.03 -17.75
C VAL A 319 -19.94 -0.86 -18.55
N GLU A 320 -20.79 -1.15 -19.54
CA GLU A 320 -21.39 -0.16 -20.45
C GLU A 320 -22.09 1.01 -19.73
N ASP A 321 -22.71 0.76 -18.56
CA ASP A 321 -23.51 1.75 -17.83
C ASP A 321 -22.78 2.44 -16.65
N GLY A 322 -21.65 1.88 -16.19
CA GLY A 322 -20.90 2.41 -15.05
C GLY A 322 -19.97 1.38 -14.42
N PHE A 323 -19.67 1.57 -13.13
CA PHE A 323 -19.11 0.53 -12.27
C PHE A 323 -20.20 -0.23 -11.54
N ILE A 324 -20.13 -1.55 -11.64
CA ILE A 324 -21.02 -2.46 -10.90
C ILE A 324 -20.27 -3.18 -9.79
N ASN A 325 -20.97 -3.54 -8.71
CA ASN A 325 -20.44 -4.42 -7.68
C ASN A 325 -20.50 -5.91 -8.12
N LYS A 326 -19.95 -6.81 -7.29
CA LYS A 326 -19.97 -8.27 -7.54
C LYS A 326 -21.37 -8.90 -7.61
N LYS A 327 -22.43 -8.19 -7.19
CA LYS A 327 -23.84 -8.61 -7.34
C LYS A 327 -24.46 -8.12 -8.66
N GLY A 328 -23.77 -7.25 -9.40
CA GLY A 328 -24.26 -6.62 -10.62
C GLY A 328 -25.07 -5.34 -10.39
N ASP A 329 -25.08 -4.80 -9.16
CA ASP A 329 -25.73 -3.52 -8.89
C ASP A 329 -24.84 -2.39 -9.41
N LEU A 330 -25.43 -1.43 -10.12
CA LEU A 330 -24.75 -0.22 -10.56
C LEU A 330 -24.45 0.67 -9.36
N VAL A 331 -23.17 0.84 -9.04
CA VAL A 331 -22.69 1.65 -7.90
C VAL A 331 -22.34 3.06 -8.35
N ILE A 332 -21.62 3.18 -9.47
CA ILE A 332 -21.16 4.47 -10.01
C ILE A 332 -21.60 4.56 -11.47
N PRO A 333 -22.70 5.26 -11.79
CA PRO A 333 -23.11 5.45 -13.18
C PRO A 333 -22.14 6.38 -13.92
N TRP A 334 -21.94 6.15 -15.23
CA TRP A 334 -21.21 7.12 -16.05
C TRP A 334 -21.94 8.46 -16.09
N LYS A 335 -21.21 9.56 -15.86
CA LYS A 335 -21.76 10.91 -16.06
C LYS A 335 -21.79 11.32 -17.53
N HIS A 336 -20.90 10.74 -18.35
CA HIS A 336 -20.77 11.05 -19.78
C HIS A 336 -20.70 9.77 -20.63
N ARG A 337 -21.14 9.87 -21.89
CA ARG A 337 -21.57 8.75 -22.76
C ARG A 337 -20.42 7.94 -23.41
N TYR A 338 -19.24 7.89 -22.80
CA TYR A 338 -18.04 7.26 -23.39
C TYR A 338 -17.35 6.29 -22.40
N PRO A 339 -17.96 5.10 -22.14
CA PRO A 339 -17.43 4.08 -21.22
C PRO A 339 -16.03 3.57 -21.59
N GLU A 340 -15.62 3.65 -22.85
CA GLU A 340 -14.33 3.18 -23.36
C GLU A 340 -13.11 4.00 -22.90
N LEU A 341 -13.32 5.20 -22.34
CA LEU A 341 -12.24 6.07 -21.86
C LEU A 341 -12.04 5.99 -20.34
N VAL A 342 -12.93 5.28 -19.64
CA VAL A 342 -12.81 5.04 -18.22
C VAL A 342 -12.03 3.75 -18.00
N GLN A 343 -10.77 3.88 -17.60
CA GLN A 343 -9.94 2.73 -17.27
C GLN A 343 -10.04 2.46 -15.77
N PRO A 344 -10.45 1.25 -15.32
CA PRO A 344 -10.17 0.84 -13.96
C PRO A 344 -8.65 0.84 -13.83
N PHE A 345 -8.13 1.73 -12.98
CA PHE A 345 -6.70 1.72 -12.70
C PHE A 345 -6.42 0.45 -11.89
N ARG A 346 -5.39 -0.30 -12.31
CA ARG A 346 -4.90 -1.44 -11.53
C ARG A 346 -4.57 -0.92 -10.13
N CYS A 347 -5.37 -1.27 -9.12
CA CYS A 347 -5.18 -1.05 -7.67
C CYS A 347 -6.11 -0.04 -6.93
N GLU A 348 -6.66 -0.56 -5.84
CA GLU A 348 -7.34 0.01 -4.65
C GLU A 348 -8.36 1.13 -4.80
N ARG A 349 -9.53 0.80 -5.38
CA ARG A 349 -10.77 1.61 -5.25
C ARG A 349 -10.79 2.95 -6.00
N ILE A 350 -9.77 3.26 -6.81
CA ILE A 350 -9.74 4.49 -7.60
C ILE A 350 -10.13 4.26 -9.07
N PHE A 351 -11.07 5.06 -9.58
CA PHE A 351 -11.53 5.03 -10.97
C PHE A 351 -11.22 6.33 -11.71
N LEU A 352 -10.87 6.23 -12.99
CA LEU A 352 -10.54 7.40 -13.81
C LEU A 352 -11.63 7.70 -14.83
N ASP A 353 -12.26 8.87 -14.73
CA ASP A 353 -13.17 9.38 -15.76
C ASP A 353 -12.48 10.50 -16.54
N ASN A 354 -12.57 10.44 -17.88
CA ASN A 354 -12.08 11.46 -18.80
C ASN A 354 -13.24 11.86 -19.73
N PRO A 355 -13.99 12.92 -19.40
CA PRO A 355 -15.10 13.37 -20.21
C PRO A 355 -14.55 13.92 -21.52
N CYS A 356 -14.83 13.24 -22.64
CA CYS A 356 -14.28 13.51 -23.97
C CYS A 356 -14.68 14.87 -24.61
N SER A 357 -15.02 15.87 -23.79
CA SER A 357 -15.26 17.27 -24.16
C SER A 357 -14.46 18.28 -23.33
N ASP A 358 -13.78 17.85 -22.25
CA ASP A 358 -12.93 18.69 -21.40
C ASP A 358 -11.64 17.94 -21.03
N PRO A 359 -10.45 18.58 -20.99
CA PRO A 359 -9.19 17.90 -20.67
C PRO A 359 -9.02 17.54 -19.18
N GLU A 360 -10.12 17.48 -18.41
CA GLU A 360 -10.11 17.27 -16.97
C GLU A 360 -10.14 15.78 -16.62
N TRP A 361 -9.06 15.27 -16.04
CA TRP A 361 -9.06 13.93 -15.46
C TRP A 361 -9.77 13.95 -14.12
N VAL A 362 -10.69 13.01 -13.89
CA VAL A 362 -11.37 12.83 -12.60
C VAL A 362 -10.99 11.48 -12.01
N CYS A 363 -10.46 11.48 -10.79
CA CYS A 363 -10.24 10.28 -9.99
C CYS A 363 -11.39 10.14 -8.99
N LEU A 364 -12.04 8.99 -8.95
CA LEU A 364 -13.16 8.69 -8.06
C LEU A 364 -12.74 7.61 -7.05
N ASP A 365 -13.29 7.65 -5.84
CA ASP A 365 -13.18 6.54 -4.87
C ASP A 365 -14.20 5.42 -5.16
N GLU A 366 -14.23 4.37 -4.33
CA GLU A 366 -15.16 3.23 -4.47
C GLU A 366 -16.63 3.60 -4.34
N ARG A 367 -16.92 4.80 -3.82
CA ARG A 367 -18.27 5.33 -3.61
C ARG A 367 -18.65 6.29 -4.74
N GLY A 368 -17.76 6.54 -5.69
CA GLY A 368 -17.94 7.51 -6.77
C GLY A 368 -17.71 8.96 -6.34
N ALA A 369 -17.11 9.21 -5.17
CA ALA A 369 -16.72 10.54 -4.74
C ALA A 369 -15.42 10.97 -5.42
N THR A 370 -15.34 12.22 -5.87
CA THR A 370 -14.14 12.75 -6.52
C THR A 370 -13.00 12.91 -5.53
N ILE A 371 -11.95 12.12 -5.71
CA ILE A 371 -10.66 12.20 -5.00
C ILE A 371 -9.83 13.35 -5.58
N PHE A 372 -9.83 13.49 -6.91
CA PHE A 372 -9.07 14.50 -7.62
C PHE A 372 -9.78 14.86 -8.92
N SER A 373 -9.78 16.13 -9.30
CA SER A 373 -10.08 16.54 -10.67
C SER A 373 -9.08 17.60 -11.14
N GLY A 374 -8.63 17.54 -12.40
CA GLY A 374 -7.69 18.53 -12.90
C GLY A 374 -7.38 18.47 -14.39
N PHE A 375 -7.27 19.67 -15.00
CA PHE A 375 -7.05 19.91 -16.44
C PHE A 375 -5.60 19.73 -16.91
N SER A 376 -4.63 19.64 -15.99
CA SER A 376 -3.18 19.60 -16.30
C SER A 376 -2.47 18.46 -15.54
N ALA A 377 -3.21 17.39 -15.25
CA ALA A 377 -2.71 16.23 -14.53
C ALA A 377 -3.04 14.96 -15.30
N THR A 378 -2.06 14.10 -15.53
CA THR A 378 -2.33 12.74 -16.02
C THR A 378 -2.03 11.71 -14.94
N PRO A 379 -3.01 10.90 -14.52
CA PRO A 379 -2.74 9.73 -13.69
C PRO A 379 -1.86 8.74 -14.45
N ARG A 380 -0.86 8.15 -13.77
CA ARG A 380 0.14 7.25 -14.36
C ARG A 380 0.17 5.86 -13.73
N GLY A 381 -0.18 5.74 -12.47
CA GLY A 381 -0.39 4.46 -11.80
C GLY A 381 -0.99 4.64 -10.43
N TYR A 382 -1.63 3.60 -9.91
CA TYR A 382 -1.93 3.49 -8.50
C TYR A 382 -1.26 2.21 -8.02
N ASN A 383 -0.39 2.28 -7.02
CA ASN A 383 0.17 1.08 -6.41
C ASN A 383 0.40 1.38 -4.94
N GLU A 384 0.20 0.36 -4.10
CA GLU A 384 0.53 0.41 -2.68
C GLU A 384 -0.09 1.60 -1.91
N GLY A 385 -1.36 1.90 -2.16
CA GLY A 385 -2.04 3.02 -1.50
C GLY A 385 -1.81 4.40 -2.15
N LEU A 386 -0.99 4.50 -3.19
CA LEU A 386 -0.53 5.78 -3.76
C LEU A 386 -0.91 5.95 -5.23
N LEU A 387 -1.72 6.97 -5.52
CA LEU A 387 -2.02 7.45 -6.87
C LEU A 387 -0.92 8.37 -7.38
N LYS A 388 -0.20 7.95 -8.40
CA LYS A 388 0.77 8.78 -9.11
C LYS A 388 0.09 9.63 -10.17
N LEU A 389 0.25 10.95 -10.03
CA LEU A 389 -0.15 11.98 -10.98
C LEU A 389 1.08 12.67 -11.56
N VAL A 390 1.05 12.98 -12.85
CA VAL A 390 2.01 13.88 -13.49
C VAL A 390 1.30 15.19 -13.79
N LEU A 391 1.69 16.25 -13.08
CA LEU A 391 1.25 17.62 -13.32
C LEU A 391 2.15 18.26 -14.38
N TYR A 392 1.58 18.84 -15.44
CA TYR A 392 2.36 19.46 -16.52
C TYR A 392 2.70 20.92 -16.23
N ASP A 393 1.88 21.61 -15.44
CA ASP A 393 2.10 23.00 -15.05
C ASP A 393 1.71 23.23 -13.57
N PRO A 394 2.68 23.32 -12.64
CA PRO A 394 4.12 23.14 -12.85
C PRO A 394 4.48 21.66 -13.03
N GLY A 395 5.45 21.36 -13.89
CA GLY A 395 5.99 20.00 -14.08
C GLY A 395 6.33 19.31 -12.75
N ARG A 396 5.53 18.35 -12.29
CA ARG A 396 5.75 17.62 -11.04
C ARG A 396 5.19 16.22 -11.13
N THR A 397 5.86 15.27 -10.50
CA THR A 397 5.24 13.98 -10.16
C THR A 397 4.69 14.11 -8.74
N VAL A 398 3.41 13.82 -8.56
CA VAL A 398 2.73 13.88 -7.27
C VAL A 398 2.18 12.50 -6.97
N PHE A 399 2.39 12.02 -5.74
CA PHE A 399 1.74 10.83 -5.23
C PHE A 399 0.66 11.28 -4.25
N LEU A 400 -0.58 10.93 -4.52
CA LEU A 400 -1.71 11.15 -3.63
C LEU A 400 -1.98 9.86 -2.86
N ASP A 401 -2.36 9.97 -1.59
CA ASP A 401 -2.92 8.84 -0.86
C ASP A 401 -4.34 8.52 -1.35
N ARG A 402 -4.93 7.45 -0.81
CA ARG A 402 -6.32 7.02 -1.09
C ARG A 402 -7.39 8.10 -0.81
N MET A 403 -7.07 9.12 -0.02
CA MET A 403 -7.98 10.23 0.30
C MET A 403 -7.75 11.45 -0.62
N GLY A 404 -6.82 11.36 -1.57
CA GLY A 404 -6.46 12.46 -2.47
C GLY A 404 -5.48 13.46 -1.87
N ARG A 405 -4.95 13.20 -0.66
CA ARG A 405 -3.98 14.07 -0.02
C ARG A 405 -2.60 13.83 -0.62
N THR A 406 -1.81 14.88 -0.81
CA THR A 406 -0.43 14.73 -1.31
C THR A 406 0.43 14.01 -0.29
N ALA A 407 0.79 12.76 -0.58
CA ALA A 407 1.78 11.99 0.17
C ALA A 407 3.20 12.40 -0.20
N MET A 408 3.45 12.65 -1.50
CA MET A 408 4.77 13.07 -1.99
C MET A 408 4.64 13.98 -3.20
N SER A 409 5.54 14.95 -3.32
CA SER A 409 5.67 15.79 -4.51
C SER A 409 7.12 15.92 -4.91
N LEU A 410 7.43 15.53 -6.13
CA LEU A 410 8.78 15.56 -6.69
C LEU A 410 8.86 16.60 -7.82
N PRO A 411 9.94 17.41 -7.87
CA PRO A 411 10.12 18.40 -8.92
C PRO A 411 10.33 17.72 -10.28
N PHE A 412 9.88 18.36 -11.37
CA PHE A 412 10.21 17.91 -12.72
C PHE A 412 11.73 17.83 -12.94
N TYR A 413 12.18 16.81 -13.66
CA TYR A 413 13.44 16.88 -14.39
C TYR A 413 13.13 16.91 -15.90
N GLN A 414 13.44 18.04 -16.55
CA GLN A 414 13.19 18.21 -17.99
C GLN A 414 14.49 18.02 -18.79
N ARG A 415 14.61 16.89 -19.50
CA ARG A 415 15.53 16.77 -20.65
C ARG A 415 15.03 15.71 -21.63
N GLY A 416 14.47 16.15 -22.77
CA GLY A 416 14.04 15.27 -23.86
C GLY A 416 12.57 14.80 -23.82
N ARG A 417 12.23 13.82 -24.68
CA ARG A 417 10.86 13.33 -24.94
C ARG A 417 10.43 12.16 -24.02
N GLY A 418 10.65 12.28 -22.71
CA GLY A 418 10.25 11.25 -21.74
C GLY A 418 9.87 11.86 -20.39
N PHE A 419 8.69 11.52 -19.88
CA PHE A 419 7.98 12.21 -18.80
C PHE A 419 7.79 11.27 -17.58
N ASP A 420 8.72 11.25 -16.63
CA ASP A 420 8.47 10.86 -15.23
C ASP A 420 9.78 10.82 -14.43
N LEU A 421 9.84 11.54 -13.30
CA LEU A 421 11.01 11.45 -12.40
C LEU A 421 11.04 10.10 -11.70
N ALA A 422 9.88 9.62 -11.25
CA ALA A 422 9.72 8.41 -10.46
C ALA A 422 8.73 7.45 -11.14
N ARG A 423 8.96 6.14 -11.02
CA ARG A 423 7.98 5.09 -11.35
C ARG A 423 6.94 4.93 -10.24
N ASN A 424 6.00 4.00 -10.41
CA ASN A 424 5.09 3.63 -9.33
C ASN A 424 5.88 2.93 -8.22
N PHE A 425 5.33 2.95 -7.01
CA PHE A 425 5.87 2.11 -5.94
C PHE A 425 5.56 0.64 -6.21
N SER A 426 6.50 -0.23 -5.85
CA SER A 426 6.36 -1.68 -5.83
C SER A 426 7.31 -2.23 -4.77
N GLU A 427 6.80 -3.09 -3.90
CA GLU A 427 7.47 -3.57 -2.68
C GLU A 427 8.07 -2.43 -1.83
N GLY A 428 7.39 -1.28 -1.75
CA GLY A 428 7.82 -0.10 -1.00
C GLY A 428 8.88 0.77 -1.67
N LEU A 429 9.34 0.42 -2.89
CA LEU A 429 10.39 1.14 -3.61
C LEU A 429 9.88 1.64 -4.97
N ALA A 430 10.33 2.83 -5.37
CA ALA A 430 10.07 3.39 -6.69
C ALA A 430 11.38 3.73 -7.38
N ALA A 431 11.53 3.31 -8.63
CA ALA A 431 12.66 3.68 -9.46
C ALA A 431 12.62 5.18 -9.78
N LEU A 432 13.77 5.84 -9.76
CA LEU A 432 13.92 7.29 -9.87
C LEU A 432 15.02 7.64 -10.89
N HIS A 433 14.71 8.56 -11.80
CA HIS A 433 15.68 9.20 -12.69
C HIS A 433 16.19 10.50 -12.04
N LEU A 434 17.48 10.58 -11.73
CA LEU A 434 18.14 11.73 -11.08
C LEU A 434 18.89 12.64 -12.08
N GLY A 435 18.54 12.53 -13.37
CA GLY A 435 19.16 13.31 -14.43
C GLY A 435 20.66 13.03 -14.57
N LYS A 436 21.49 14.08 -14.48
CA LYS A 436 22.96 13.96 -14.56
C LYS A 436 23.59 13.09 -13.47
N HIS A 437 22.83 12.76 -12.43
CA HIS A 437 23.28 11.93 -11.30
C HIS A 437 22.89 10.46 -11.45
N GLY A 438 22.40 10.04 -12.63
CA GLY A 438 22.05 8.65 -12.93
C GLY A 438 20.65 8.28 -12.47
N CYS A 439 20.47 7.03 -12.08
CA CYS A 439 19.21 6.48 -11.60
C CYS A 439 19.39 5.84 -10.21
N GLY A 440 18.28 5.65 -9.50
CA GLY A 440 18.28 5.00 -8.20
C GLY A 440 16.88 4.57 -7.79
N TYR A 441 16.74 4.20 -6.53
CA TYR A 441 15.45 3.86 -5.95
C TYR A 441 15.21 4.69 -4.71
N MET A 442 13.96 5.06 -4.51
CA MET A 442 13.50 5.78 -3.33
C MET A 442 12.41 5.00 -2.61
N ASP A 443 12.30 5.24 -1.31
CA ASP A 443 11.18 4.76 -0.50
C ASP A 443 9.95 5.68 -0.63
N ARG A 444 8.86 5.30 0.05
CA ARG A 444 7.59 6.05 0.05
C ARG A 444 7.66 7.43 0.72
N THR A 445 8.79 7.80 1.33
CA THR A 445 9.00 9.14 1.89
C THR A 445 9.83 10.04 0.97
N GLY A 446 10.33 9.47 -0.12
CA GLY A 446 11.16 10.16 -1.10
C GLY A 446 12.64 10.14 -0.73
N ARG A 447 13.02 9.39 0.31
CA ARG A 447 14.42 9.14 0.62
C ARG A 447 14.99 8.23 -0.45
N ILE A 448 16.12 8.64 -1.04
CA ILE A 448 16.88 7.79 -1.96
C ILE A 448 17.53 6.68 -1.12
N MET A 449 17.10 5.44 -1.36
CA MET A 449 17.62 4.25 -0.69
C MET A 449 19.00 3.89 -1.23
N PHE A 450 19.12 3.83 -2.55
CA PHE A 450 20.39 3.62 -3.23
C PHE A 450 20.38 4.25 -4.62
N ARG A 451 21.58 4.43 -5.16
CA ARG A 451 21.79 4.77 -6.57
C ARG A 451 22.39 3.58 -7.27
N LEU A 452 22.00 3.37 -8.51
CA LEU A 452 22.66 2.37 -9.34
C LEU A 452 24.11 2.79 -9.53
N LYS A 453 25.04 1.84 -9.33
CA LYS A 453 26.48 2.05 -9.54
C LYS A 453 26.77 2.34 -11.02
N ARG A 454 25.96 1.78 -11.92
CA ARG A 454 25.99 1.95 -13.37
C ARG A 454 24.62 1.59 -13.97
N GLY A 455 24.39 2.01 -15.21
CA GLY A 455 23.16 1.70 -15.92
C GLY A 455 22.00 2.62 -15.54
N GLU A 456 20.83 2.27 -16.03
CA GLU A 456 19.61 3.07 -15.95
C GLU A 456 18.41 2.19 -15.60
N VAL A 457 17.38 2.82 -15.04
CA VAL A 457 16.07 2.19 -14.83
C VAL A 457 15.21 2.38 -16.07
N GLY A 458 14.32 1.44 -16.33
CA GLY A 458 13.50 1.33 -17.54
C GLY A 458 12.09 0.79 -17.25
N PRO A 459 11.36 0.31 -18.27
CA PRO A 459 9.95 -0.06 -18.16
C PRO A 459 9.65 -1.25 -17.24
N ASN A 460 10.61 -2.15 -17.02
CA ASN A 460 10.45 -3.39 -16.23
C ASN A 460 11.31 -3.40 -14.95
N CYS A 461 11.63 -2.21 -14.43
CA CYS A 461 12.55 -2.02 -13.32
C CYS A 461 11.81 -1.81 -11.98
N ASP A 462 10.52 -2.14 -11.90
CA ASP A 462 9.81 -2.17 -10.63
C ASP A 462 10.28 -3.37 -9.81
N PHE A 463 10.31 -3.23 -8.48
CA PHE A 463 10.66 -4.32 -7.59
C PHE A 463 9.59 -5.41 -7.62
N SER A 464 10.01 -6.66 -7.74
CA SER A 464 9.17 -7.85 -7.62
C SER A 464 10.00 -9.00 -7.08
N GLU A 465 9.48 -9.69 -6.06
CA GLU A 465 10.15 -10.72 -5.28
C GLU A 465 11.55 -10.29 -4.81
N ASN A 466 11.65 -9.06 -4.29
CA ASN A 466 12.86 -8.42 -3.76
C ASN A 466 13.96 -8.14 -4.78
N ARG A 467 13.64 -8.12 -6.08
CA ARG A 467 14.59 -7.81 -7.16
C ARG A 467 14.00 -6.81 -8.15
N ALA A 468 14.85 -6.01 -8.76
CA ALA A 468 14.46 -5.12 -9.85
C ALA A 468 15.44 -5.24 -11.02
N ALA A 469 14.93 -5.22 -12.24
CA ALA A 469 15.78 -5.17 -13.41
C ALA A 469 16.51 -3.82 -13.50
N PHE A 470 17.68 -3.80 -14.14
CA PHE A 470 18.33 -2.56 -14.58
C PHE A 470 18.98 -2.77 -15.94
N TRP A 471 19.12 -1.69 -16.71
CA TRP A 471 19.70 -1.74 -18.05
C TRP A 471 21.09 -1.12 -18.07
N PHE A 472 22.06 -1.83 -18.63
CA PHE A 472 23.43 -1.35 -18.80
C PHE A 472 24.03 -1.93 -20.08
N ASP A 473 24.61 -1.05 -20.90
CA ASP A 473 25.33 -1.41 -22.13
C ASP A 473 24.53 -2.33 -23.09
N GLY A 474 23.24 -1.99 -23.29
CA GLY A 474 22.38 -2.75 -24.20
C GLY A 474 21.78 -4.03 -23.62
N LYS A 475 22.06 -4.36 -22.36
CA LYS A 475 21.59 -5.59 -21.71
C LYS A 475 20.94 -5.31 -20.36
N PHE A 476 20.11 -6.25 -19.92
CA PHE A 476 19.44 -6.24 -18.62
C PHE A 476 20.12 -7.19 -17.63
N GLY A 477 20.24 -6.73 -16.39
CA GLY A 477 20.59 -7.49 -15.20
C GLY A 477 19.59 -7.22 -14.08
N PHE A 478 19.88 -7.69 -12.86
CA PHE A 478 19.02 -7.49 -11.68
C PHE A 478 19.81 -6.99 -10.47
N VAL A 479 19.17 -6.13 -9.68
CA VAL A 479 19.65 -5.68 -8.37
C VAL A 479 18.76 -6.17 -7.23
N ASP A 480 19.33 -6.31 -6.04
CA ASP A 480 18.60 -6.50 -4.78
C ASP A 480 18.10 -5.16 -4.19
N ARG A 481 17.47 -5.22 -3.01
CA ARG A 481 16.90 -4.05 -2.31
C ARG A 481 17.96 -3.08 -1.78
N GLU A 482 19.19 -3.54 -1.62
CA GLU A 482 20.35 -2.75 -1.21
C GLU A 482 21.09 -2.14 -2.42
N GLY A 483 20.68 -2.49 -3.64
CA GLY A 483 21.27 -2.00 -4.89
C GLY A 483 22.52 -2.75 -5.33
N ASN A 484 22.76 -3.95 -4.80
CA ASN A 484 23.82 -4.83 -5.29
C ASN A 484 23.36 -5.56 -6.56
N GLU A 485 24.24 -5.65 -7.55
CA GLU A 485 24.00 -6.44 -8.75
C GLU A 485 24.02 -7.93 -8.39
N VAL A 486 22.85 -8.56 -8.37
CA VAL A 486 22.69 -10.01 -8.10
C VAL A 486 22.71 -10.84 -9.37
N VAL A 487 22.40 -10.22 -10.51
CA VAL A 487 22.54 -10.81 -11.84
C VAL A 487 23.17 -9.77 -12.76
N GLU A 488 24.33 -10.10 -13.34
CA GLU A 488 25.02 -9.19 -14.25
C GLU A 488 24.22 -8.95 -15.55
N PRO A 489 24.33 -7.75 -16.16
CA PRO A 489 23.67 -7.45 -17.42
C PRO A 489 24.09 -8.38 -18.56
N GLN A 490 23.17 -9.22 -19.03
CA GLN A 490 23.44 -10.18 -20.11
C GLN A 490 22.23 -10.49 -21.00
N PHE A 491 21.02 -10.07 -20.60
CA PHE A 491 19.78 -10.38 -21.31
C PHE A 491 19.33 -9.23 -22.22
N GLU A 492 18.71 -9.54 -23.36
CA GLU A 492 18.18 -8.55 -24.31
C GLU A 492 16.88 -7.91 -23.82
N THR A 493 16.05 -8.72 -23.16
CA THR A 493 14.84 -8.28 -22.44
C THR A 493 14.67 -9.10 -21.18
N VAL A 494 13.90 -8.56 -20.25
CA VAL A 494 13.50 -9.23 -19.02
C VAL A 494 12.08 -8.81 -18.65
N GLU A 495 11.34 -9.70 -18.01
CA GLU A 495 10.14 -9.38 -17.24
C GLU A 495 10.45 -9.48 -15.73
N PRO A 496 9.64 -8.84 -14.86
CA PRO A 496 9.79 -8.98 -13.40
C PRO A 496 9.72 -10.44 -12.94
N PHE A 497 10.32 -10.72 -11.78
CA PHE A 497 10.20 -12.03 -11.14
C PHE A 497 8.75 -12.29 -10.73
N SER A 498 8.24 -13.46 -11.09
CA SER A 498 6.95 -13.96 -10.64
C SER A 498 7.03 -15.47 -10.47
N ASN A 499 6.50 -15.93 -9.33
CA ASN A 499 6.56 -17.33 -8.95
C ASN A 499 8.01 -17.86 -8.98
N GLY A 500 8.96 -17.09 -8.42
CA GLY A 500 10.35 -17.49 -8.28
C GLY A 500 11.19 -17.48 -9.56
N LEU A 501 10.64 -17.13 -10.72
CA LEU A 501 11.34 -17.09 -12.00
C LEU A 501 11.13 -15.74 -12.72
N ALA A 502 12.11 -15.33 -13.54
CA ALA A 502 11.97 -14.20 -14.44
C ALA A 502 12.07 -14.66 -15.90
N CYS A 503 11.17 -14.18 -16.76
CA CYS A 503 11.25 -14.39 -18.20
C CYS A 503 12.36 -13.52 -18.78
N VAL A 504 13.23 -14.08 -19.61
CA VAL A 504 14.39 -13.38 -20.20
C VAL A 504 14.55 -13.68 -21.69
N GLY A 505 14.98 -12.68 -22.44
CA GLY A 505 15.28 -12.76 -23.86
C GLY A 505 16.78 -12.92 -24.15
N VAL A 506 17.12 -13.94 -24.94
CA VAL A 506 18.47 -14.13 -25.51
C VAL A 506 18.33 -14.59 -26.96
N GLY A 507 18.97 -13.89 -27.91
CA GLY A 507 18.96 -14.26 -29.32
C GLY A 507 17.56 -14.28 -29.93
N GLY A 508 16.68 -13.37 -29.51
CA GLY A 508 15.29 -13.30 -29.98
C GLY A 508 14.38 -14.44 -29.51
N LYS A 509 14.78 -15.20 -28.49
CA LYS A 509 13.98 -16.25 -27.85
C LYS A 509 13.83 -16.03 -26.36
N TYR A 510 12.70 -16.45 -25.81
CA TYR A 510 12.39 -16.38 -24.38
C TYR A 510 12.70 -17.69 -23.66
N GLY A 511 13.24 -17.53 -22.45
CA GLY A 511 13.51 -18.57 -21.45
C GLY A 511 13.28 -18.01 -20.05
N PHE A 512 13.61 -18.78 -19.02
CA PHE A 512 13.34 -18.39 -17.63
C PHE A 512 14.54 -18.64 -16.73
N ILE A 513 14.88 -17.65 -15.90
CA ILE A 513 15.98 -17.72 -14.94
C ILE A 513 15.46 -17.76 -13.51
N ASN A 514 16.25 -18.37 -12.63
CA ASN A 514 16.06 -18.28 -11.19
C ASN A 514 16.64 -16.96 -10.62
N PRO A 515 16.46 -16.67 -9.31
CA PRO A 515 16.98 -15.47 -8.66
C PRO A 515 18.49 -15.27 -8.75
N ALA A 516 19.25 -16.36 -8.93
CA ALA A 516 20.70 -16.32 -9.10
C ALA A 516 21.13 -16.08 -10.56
N GLY A 517 20.19 -15.80 -11.47
CA GLY A 517 20.47 -15.57 -12.88
C GLY A 517 20.74 -16.84 -13.69
N THR A 518 20.54 -18.02 -13.10
CA THR A 518 20.77 -19.30 -13.78
C THR A 518 19.55 -19.70 -14.60
N MET A 519 19.76 -20.03 -15.87
CA MET A 519 18.71 -20.52 -16.78
C MET A 519 18.09 -21.82 -16.25
N GLN A 520 16.81 -21.78 -15.90
CA GLN A 520 16.01 -22.94 -15.50
C GLN A 520 15.28 -23.54 -16.70
N ILE A 521 14.72 -22.68 -17.56
CA ILE A 521 14.04 -23.08 -18.78
C ILE A 521 14.76 -22.41 -19.95
N PRO A 522 15.41 -23.17 -20.86
CA PRO A 522 16.21 -22.61 -21.95
C PRO A 522 15.43 -21.66 -22.86
N CYS A 523 16.12 -20.68 -23.45
CA CYS A 523 15.54 -19.77 -24.43
C CYS A 523 15.15 -20.51 -25.72
N ARG A 524 13.85 -20.78 -25.87
CA ARG A 524 13.27 -21.47 -27.05
C ARG A 524 11.91 -20.93 -27.49
N PHE A 525 11.26 -20.13 -26.64
CA PHE A 525 9.93 -19.58 -26.89
C PHE A 525 9.98 -18.29 -27.72
N ASP A 526 8.90 -17.97 -28.42
CA ASP A 526 8.81 -16.81 -29.29
C ASP A 526 8.65 -15.50 -28.49
N PHE A 527 9.58 -14.57 -28.70
CA PHE A 527 9.85 -13.36 -27.90
C PHE A 527 8.69 -12.34 -27.80
N ASN A 528 7.77 -12.29 -28.76
CA ASN A 528 6.64 -11.33 -28.75
C ASN A 528 5.29 -11.97 -28.42
N LEU A 529 5.29 -13.26 -28.12
CA LEU A 529 4.07 -14.07 -27.98
C LEU A 529 4.04 -14.83 -26.65
N SER A 530 5.12 -14.73 -25.89
CA SER A 530 5.31 -15.40 -24.60
C SER A 530 5.42 -14.36 -23.50
N SER A 531 4.99 -14.71 -22.29
CA SER A 531 5.05 -13.86 -21.10
C SER A 531 5.59 -14.63 -19.90
N GLY A 532 5.91 -13.91 -18.84
CA GLY A 532 6.22 -14.44 -17.53
C GLY A 532 5.07 -15.22 -16.89
N PHE A 533 5.35 -15.77 -15.71
CA PHE A 533 4.36 -16.47 -14.90
C PHE A 533 3.24 -15.53 -14.43
N GLN A 534 2.01 -16.03 -14.47
CA GLN A 534 0.85 -15.42 -13.84
C GLN A 534 0.29 -16.45 -12.85
N GLY A 535 0.70 -16.36 -11.59
CA GLY A 535 0.47 -17.46 -10.63
C GLY A 535 1.31 -18.69 -10.99
N ALA A 536 0.70 -19.88 -10.98
CA ALA A 536 1.37 -21.15 -11.25
C ALA A 536 1.87 -21.37 -12.70
N LEU A 537 1.26 -20.77 -13.72
CA LEU A 537 1.55 -21.05 -15.13
C LEU A 537 2.05 -19.82 -15.90
N ALA A 538 2.86 -20.05 -16.94
CA ALA A 538 3.29 -19.04 -17.90
C ALA A 538 2.72 -19.36 -19.29
N HIS A 539 2.26 -18.32 -20.01
CA HIS A 539 1.86 -18.41 -21.41
C HIS A 539 3.09 -18.28 -22.31
N VAL A 540 3.34 -19.29 -23.14
CA VAL A 540 4.47 -19.30 -24.06
C VAL A 540 4.04 -19.78 -25.43
N VAL A 541 4.73 -19.31 -26.47
CA VAL A 541 4.54 -19.80 -27.85
C VAL A 541 5.80 -20.48 -28.35
N GLU A 542 5.62 -21.66 -28.92
CA GLU A 542 6.67 -22.46 -29.53
C GLU A 542 6.09 -23.21 -30.73
N GLU A 543 6.78 -23.19 -31.87
CA GLU A 543 6.35 -23.89 -33.09
C GLU A 543 4.92 -23.49 -33.54
N GLN A 544 4.60 -22.19 -33.48
CA GLN A 544 3.28 -21.64 -33.84
C GLN A 544 2.13 -22.25 -33.01
N ARG A 545 2.41 -22.69 -31.78
CA ARG A 545 1.43 -23.20 -30.82
C ARG A 545 1.54 -22.46 -29.50
N GLU A 546 0.40 -22.03 -28.99
CA GLU A 546 0.26 -21.55 -27.62
C GLU A 546 0.37 -22.73 -26.64
N LYS A 547 1.11 -22.51 -25.56
CA LYS A 547 1.31 -23.47 -24.48
C LYS A 547 1.21 -22.76 -23.14
N LEU A 548 0.71 -23.49 -22.14
CA LEU A 548 0.83 -23.12 -20.74
C LEU A 548 1.85 -24.06 -20.10
N ILE A 549 2.88 -23.49 -19.48
CA ILE A 549 3.95 -24.25 -18.83
C ILE A 549 4.01 -23.99 -17.33
N ASN A 550 4.44 -24.99 -16.56
CA ASN A 550 4.75 -24.81 -15.13
C ASN A 550 6.20 -24.32 -14.92
N GLN A 551 6.59 -24.11 -13.66
CA GLN A 551 7.94 -23.63 -13.26
C GLN A 551 9.10 -24.53 -13.71
N THR A 552 8.84 -25.79 -14.04
CA THR A 552 9.86 -26.73 -14.56
C THR A 552 9.99 -26.67 -16.08
N GLY A 553 9.09 -25.96 -16.77
CA GLY A 553 8.99 -25.91 -18.23
C GLY A 553 8.18 -27.03 -18.85
N GLU A 554 7.52 -27.87 -18.03
CA GLU A 554 6.57 -28.89 -18.49
C GLU A 554 5.32 -28.22 -19.06
N THR A 555 4.86 -28.72 -20.21
CA THR A 555 3.61 -28.26 -20.84
C THR A 555 2.41 -28.86 -20.13
N ILE A 556 1.62 -28.01 -19.49
CA ILE A 556 0.37 -28.36 -18.82
C ILE A 556 -0.80 -28.35 -19.79
N TRP A 557 -0.76 -27.43 -20.77
CA TRP A 557 -1.76 -27.35 -21.83
C TRP A 557 -1.13 -26.82 -23.12
N HIS A 558 -1.68 -27.20 -24.27
CA HIS A 558 -1.34 -26.61 -25.54
C HIS A 558 -2.58 -26.41 -26.43
N GLY A 559 -2.57 -25.31 -27.17
CA GLY A 559 -3.60 -25.01 -28.16
C GLY A 559 -3.39 -25.79 -29.47
N PRO A 560 -4.36 -25.68 -30.40
CA PRO A 560 -4.12 -26.06 -31.79
C PRO A 560 -3.01 -25.18 -32.40
N PRO A 561 -2.29 -25.66 -33.43
CA PRO A 561 -1.40 -24.82 -34.21
C PRO A 561 -2.16 -23.66 -34.84
N TRP A 562 -1.54 -22.49 -34.89
CA TRP A 562 -2.08 -21.35 -35.61
C TRP A 562 -2.25 -21.69 -37.09
N SER A 563 -3.40 -21.35 -37.65
CA SER A 563 -3.64 -21.50 -39.09
C SER A 563 -2.78 -20.46 -39.85
N PRO A 564 -2.07 -20.87 -40.91
CA PRO A 564 -1.20 -19.98 -41.69
C PRO A 564 -1.95 -18.90 -42.47
#